data_AF-A0A7R9TF82-F1
#
_entry.id   AF-A0A7R9TF82-F1
#
_cell.length_a   1.000
_cell.length_b   1.000
_cell.length_c   1.000
_cell.angle_alpha   90.00
_cell.angle_beta   90.00
_cell.angle_gamma   90.00
#
_symmetry.space_group_name_H-M   'P 1'
#
loop_
_entity.id
_entity.type
_entity.pdbx_description
1 polymer ?
#
loop_
_entity_poly.entity_id
_entity_poly.type
_entity_poly.pdbx_seq_one_letter_code
_entity_poly.pdbx_strand_id
1 'polypeptide(L)'
;MGAERFLPYLPLRLAKLPEVGSRTLVFRSEPSVGKIEVKRYLSAMYGMDVARVDSANHEGKWRRSRAPQSRALMKDLTPRARQKVRASWVRVKPYKKFWVTLHRPLTEADLPHTAAARAELEARVEAEGLESQVVIEDPEPEPLHAPGMRGFAASASDRMPRGALGKVRRGER
;
A
#
# COMPACT_ATOMS: atom_id res chain seq x y z
N MET A 1 -2.40 -29.08 14.19
CA MET A 1 -1.07 -28.78 14.76
C MET A 1 -0.45 -27.67 13.93
N GLY A 2 -0.11 -26.53 14.53
CA GLY A 2 0.53 -25.43 13.79
C GLY A 2 2.03 -25.68 13.68
N ALA A 3 2.64 -25.40 12.52
CA ALA A 3 4.09 -25.50 12.36
C ALA A 3 4.78 -24.51 13.31
N GLU A 4 5.54 -25.02 14.27
CA GLU A 4 6.38 -24.21 15.15
C GLU A 4 7.54 -23.65 14.32
N ARG A 5 7.58 -22.32 14.18
CA ARG A 5 8.68 -21.61 13.51
C ARG A 5 9.61 -21.08 14.58
N PHE A 6 10.83 -21.59 14.64
CA PHE A 6 11.84 -21.17 15.61
C PHE A 6 12.40 -19.76 15.31
N LEU A 7 12.49 -19.38 14.04
CA LEU A 7 12.93 -18.05 13.59
C LEU A 7 11.88 -17.45 12.63
N PRO A 8 10.77 -16.90 13.15
CA PRO A 8 9.74 -16.34 12.30
C PRO A 8 10.20 -15.01 11.70
N TYR A 9 10.43 -14.97 10.39
CA TYR A 9 10.54 -13.72 9.63
C TYR A 9 9.17 -13.36 9.05
N LEU A 10 8.61 -12.21 9.47
CA LEU A 10 7.35 -11.71 8.94
C LEU A 10 7.56 -10.30 8.39
N PRO A 11 7.43 -10.07 7.06
CA PRO A 11 7.64 -8.76 6.45
C PRO A 11 6.44 -7.84 6.71
N LEU A 12 6.26 -7.43 7.97
CA LEU A 12 5.27 -6.46 8.41
C LEU A 12 5.85 -5.06 8.37
N ARG A 13 5.10 -4.15 7.76
CA ARG A 13 5.42 -2.71 7.73
C ARG A 13 4.25 -1.94 8.28
N LEU A 14 4.52 -1.00 9.17
CA LEU A 14 3.50 -0.06 9.65
C LEU A 14 3.10 0.87 8.50
N ALA A 15 1.79 1.02 8.25
CA ALA A 15 1.27 1.78 7.12
C ALA A 15 1.11 3.27 7.43
N LYS A 16 0.68 3.59 8.65
CA LYS A 16 0.51 4.94 9.19
C LYS A 16 1.05 4.94 10.62
N LEU A 17 1.72 6.02 11.01
CA LEU A 17 2.11 6.23 12.40
C LEU A 17 0.86 6.26 13.28
N PRO A 18 0.78 5.47 14.36
CA PRO A 18 -0.38 5.48 15.22
C PRO A 18 -0.46 6.77 16.02
N GLU A 19 -1.68 7.10 16.42
CA GLU A 19 -1.95 8.23 17.29
C GLU A 19 -1.99 7.75 18.74
N VAL A 20 -1.50 8.58 19.66
CA VAL A 20 -1.64 8.32 21.11
C VAL A 20 -3.12 8.18 21.43
N GLY A 21 -3.49 7.16 22.21
CA GLY A 21 -4.87 6.82 22.52
C GLY A 21 -5.57 5.96 21.46
N SER A 22 -4.96 5.75 20.29
CA SER A 22 -5.53 4.86 19.28
C SER A 22 -5.41 3.39 19.70
N ARG A 23 -6.48 2.62 19.44
CA ARG A 23 -6.52 1.16 19.64
C ARG A 23 -6.20 0.39 18.37
N THR A 24 -6.18 1.06 17.22
CA THR A 24 -6.12 0.42 15.92
C THR A 24 -4.81 0.76 15.22
N LEU A 25 -4.04 -0.28 14.92
CA LEU A 25 -2.82 -0.23 14.14
C LEU A 25 -3.07 -0.75 12.73
N VAL A 26 -2.40 -0.14 11.75
CA VAL A 26 -2.54 -0.53 10.35
C VAL A 26 -1.19 -0.99 9.82
N PHE A 27 -1.12 -2.24 9.36
CA PHE A 27 0.08 -2.84 8.79
C PHE A 27 -0.13 -3.22 7.32
N ARG A 28 0.96 -3.26 6.56
CA ARG A 28 1.06 -3.83 5.21
C ARG A 28 2.07 -4.98 5.25
N SER A 29 1.74 -6.08 4.60
CA SER A 29 2.68 -7.19 4.39
C SER A 29 2.41 -7.91 3.08
N GLU A 30 3.13 -9.01 2.86
CA GLU A 30 2.95 -9.87 1.72
C GLU A 30 1.60 -10.61 1.74
N PRO A 31 1.02 -10.90 0.57
CA PRO A 31 -0.30 -11.52 0.47
C PRO A 31 -0.39 -12.94 1.05
N SER A 32 0.76 -13.63 1.19
CA SER A 32 0.88 -14.96 1.80
C SER A 32 0.59 -14.99 3.30
N VAL A 33 0.71 -13.85 3.99
CA VAL A 33 0.63 -13.78 5.45
C VAL A 33 -0.79 -14.00 5.96
N GLY A 34 -0.93 -14.84 6.98
CA GLY A 34 -2.21 -15.14 7.64
C GLY A 34 -2.53 -14.23 8.83
N LYS A 35 -3.82 -14.03 9.13
CA LYS A 35 -4.29 -13.25 10.32
C LYS A 35 -3.76 -13.82 11.64
N ILE A 36 -3.79 -15.16 11.77
CA ILE A 36 -3.34 -15.87 12.98
C ILE A 36 -1.83 -15.70 13.17
N GLU A 37 -1.06 -15.74 12.08
CA GLU A 37 0.38 -15.51 12.12
C GLU A 37 0.69 -14.09 12.59
N VAL A 38 0.01 -13.07 12.06
CA VAL A 38 0.18 -11.68 12.51
C VAL A 38 -0.14 -11.52 13.99
N LYS A 39 -1.27 -12.07 14.46
CA LYS A 39 -1.66 -11.99 15.88
C LYS A 39 -0.58 -12.60 16.78
N ARG A 40 -0.14 -13.83 16.47
CA ARG A 40 0.91 -14.53 17.24
C ARG A 40 2.25 -13.80 17.19
N TYR A 41 2.63 -13.30 16.01
CA TYR A 41 3.90 -12.60 15.82
C TYR A 41 3.94 -11.30 16.61
N LEU A 42 2.88 -10.48 16.56
CA LEU A 42 2.83 -9.22 17.30
C LEU A 42 2.82 -9.44 18.82
N SER A 43 2.09 -10.44 19.30
CA SER A 43 2.07 -10.79 20.72
C SER A 43 3.39 -11.39 21.20
N ALA A 44 4.01 -12.28 20.42
CA ALA A 44 5.26 -12.95 20.83
C ALA A 44 6.51 -12.07 20.69
N MET A 45 6.63 -11.31 19.60
CA MET A 45 7.85 -10.54 19.30
C MET A 45 7.83 -9.15 19.93
N TYR A 46 6.65 -8.51 20.03
CA TYR A 46 6.53 -7.12 20.50
C TYR A 46 5.74 -7.01 21.81
N GLY A 47 5.28 -8.14 22.39
CA GLY A 47 4.51 -8.12 23.63
C GLY A 47 3.14 -7.42 23.49
N MET A 48 2.64 -7.25 22.26
CA MET A 48 1.40 -6.51 22.03
C MET A 48 0.16 -7.34 22.39
N ASP A 49 -0.76 -6.71 23.14
CA ASP A 49 -2.03 -7.32 23.51
C ASP A 49 -3.09 -7.11 22.42
N VAL A 50 -3.11 -8.03 21.45
CA VAL A 50 -3.93 -7.96 20.24
C VAL A 50 -5.30 -8.60 20.46
N ALA A 51 -6.35 -7.78 20.41
CA ALA A 51 -7.73 -8.24 20.47
C ALA A 51 -8.14 -8.92 19.16
N ARG A 52 -8.11 -8.16 18.07
CA ARG A 52 -8.66 -8.55 16.77
C ARG A 52 -7.72 -8.18 15.64
N VAL A 53 -7.69 -9.03 14.61
CA VAL A 53 -6.94 -8.77 13.37
C VAL A 53 -7.88 -8.95 12.19
N ASP A 54 -8.15 -7.86 11.49
CA ASP A 54 -8.83 -7.85 10.20
C ASP A 54 -7.82 -7.70 9.08
N SER A 55 -8.15 -8.21 7.89
CA SER A 55 -7.24 -8.15 6.74
C SER A 55 -7.99 -7.99 5.42
N ALA A 56 -7.42 -7.23 4.50
CA ALA A 56 -7.88 -7.11 3.13
C ALA A 56 -6.72 -7.31 2.15
N ASN A 57 -6.97 -8.04 1.08
CA ASN A 57 -6.01 -8.21 -0.02
C ASN A 57 -6.17 -7.03 -0.97
N HIS A 58 -5.08 -6.31 -1.24
CA HIS A 58 -5.05 -5.23 -2.20
C HIS A 58 -4.24 -5.65 -3.43
N GLU A 59 -4.92 -5.64 -4.58
CA GLU A 59 -4.25 -5.83 -5.85
C GLU A 59 -3.45 -4.59 -6.24
N GLY A 60 -2.27 -4.82 -6.82
CA GLY A 60 -1.45 -3.72 -7.29
C GLY A 60 -2.07 -3.06 -8.52
N LYS A 61 -2.21 -1.73 -8.44
CA LYS A 61 -2.61 -0.89 -9.58
C LYS A 61 -1.58 -0.95 -10.70
N TRP A 62 -2.03 -0.95 -11.95
CA TRP A 62 -1.15 -0.74 -13.10
C TRP A 62 -0.64 0.69 -13.12
N ARG A 63 0.67 0.87 -13.23
CA ARG A 63 1.31 2.18 -13.37
C ARG A 63 2.18 2.19 -14.62
N ARG A 64 2.32 3.34 -15.28
CA ARG A 64 3.34 3.50 -16.31
C ARG A 64 4.71 3.32 -15.66
N SER A 65 5.60 2.58 -16.33
CA SER A 65 6.95 2.37 -15.84
C SER A 65 7.65 3.71 -15.59
N ARG A 66 8.30 3.84 -14.42
CA ARG A 66 9.21 4.95 -14.11
C ARG A 66 10.67 4.66 -14.47
N ALA A 67 10.98 3.45 -14.98
CA ALA A 67 12.27 3.14 -15.60
C ALA A 67 12.79 4.23 -16.57
N PRO A 68 11.95 5.02 -17.29
CA PRO A 68 12.40 6.19 -18.02
C PRO A 68 13.08 7.33 -17.23
N GLN A 69 13.10 7.32 -15.88
CA GLN A 69 13.61 8.45 -15.09
C GLN A 69 15.13 8.42 -14.88
N SER A 70 15.78 7.25 -14.90
CA SER A 70 17.25 7.19 -14.87
C SER A 70 17.78 7.35 -16.29
N ARG A 71 18.09 8.59 -16.66
CA ARG A 71 18.75 8.96 -17.92
C ARG A 71 19.97 8.06 -18.22
N ALA A 72 20.68 7.66 -17.16
CA ALA A 72 21.80 6.73 -17.19
C ALA A 72 21.44 5.33 -17.73
N LEU A 73 20.33 4.72 -17.29
CA LEU A 73 19.92 3.39 -17.75
C LEU A 73 19.44 3.38 -19.21
N MET A 74 19.08 4.54 -19.77
CA MET A 74 18.54 4.65 -21.13
C MET A 74 19.59 5.05 -22.17
N LYS A 75 20.81 5.42 -21.75
CA LYS A 75 21.86 5.98 -22.62
C LYS A 75 22.29 4.98 -23.70
N ASP A 76 22.35 3.71 -23.37
CA ASP A 76 22.89 2.68 -24.27
C ASP A 76 21.80 1.93 -25.06
N LEU A 77 20.52 2.25 -24.82
CA LEU A 77 19.42 1.64 -25.55
C LEU A 77 19.16 2.31 -26.90
N THR A 78 18.79 1.50 -27.89
CA THR A 78 18.34 1.97 -29.20
C THR A 78 17.04 2.80 -29.08
N PRO A 79 16.77 3.72 -30.02
CA PRO A 79 15.55 4.56 -29.99
C PRO A 79 14.25 3.75 -29.89
N ARG A 80 14.16 2.61 -30.60
CA ARG A 80 13.00 1.70 -30.52
C ARG A 80 12.85 1.07 -29.13
N ALA A 81 13.95 0.67 -28.50
CA ALA A 81 13.91 0.09 -27.15
C ALA A 81 13.52 1.14 -26.11
N ARG A 82 14.04 2.38 -26.22
CA ARG A 82 13.62 3.52 -25.38
C ARG A 82 12.13 3.79 -25.50
N GLN A 83 11.56 3.74 -26.70
CA GLN A 83 10.11 3.93 -26.91
C GLN A 83 9.28 2.83 -26.22
N LYS A 84 9.71 1.56 -26.32
CA LYS A 84 9.03 0.43 -25.64
C LYS A 84 9.10 0.55 -24.12
N VAL A 85 10.25 0.95 -23.56
CA VAL A 85 10.41 1.15 -22.12
C VAL A 85 9.57 2.33 -21.61
N ARG A 86 9.44 3.41 -22.38
CA ARG A 86 8.56 4.54 -22.05
C ARG A 86 7.07 4.18 -22.11
N ALA A 87 6.71 3.27 -23.01
CA ALA A 87 5.34 2.81 -23.19
C ALA A 87 4.98 1.61 -22.29
N SER A 88 5.93 1.09 -21.51
CA SER A 88 5.69 -0.11 -20.70
C SER A 88 4.86 0.22 -19.45
N TRP A 89 3.98 -0.71 -19.12
CA TRP A 89 3.17 -0.68 -17.91
C TRP A 89 3.71 -1.72 -16.94
N VAL A 90 3.83 -1.33 -15.68
CA VAL A 90 4.30 -2.19 -14.60
C VAL A 90 3.19 -2.27 -13.56
N ARG A 91 2.87 -3.49 -13.13
CA ARG A 91 1.93 -3.70 -12.05
C ARG A 91 2.65 -3.50 -10.72
N VAL A 92 2.08 -2.68 -9.84
CA VAL A 92 2.60 -2.53 -8.47
C VAL A 92 2.52 -3.90 -7.76
N LYS A 93 3.47 -4.21 -6.87
CA LYS A 93 3.42 -5.48 -6.12
C LYS A 93 2.13 -5.51 -5.27
N PRO A 94 1.32 -6.59 -5.35
CA PRO A 94 0.15 -6.73 -4.49
C PRO A 94 0.60 -6.81 -3.03
N TYR A 95 -0.26 -6.35 -2.13
CA TYR A 95 0.01 -6.37 -0.70
C TYR A 95 -1.26 -6.68 0.07
N LYS A 96 -1.10 -7.08 1.33
CA LYS A 96 -2.20 -7.32 2.24
C LYS A 96 -2.16 -6.29 3.35
N LYS A 97 -3.30 -5.67 3.61
CA LYS A 97 -3.47 -4.67 4.66
C LYS A 97 -4.09 -5.36 5.86
N PHE A 98 -3.55 -5.11 7.04
CA PHE A 98 -4.02 -5.63 8.31
C PHE A 98 -4.45 -4.48 9.20
N TRP A 99 -5.63 -4.58 9.79
CA TRP A 99 -6.09 -3.71 10.86
C TRP A 99 -6.05 -4.51 12.14
N VAL A 100 -5.21 -4.07 13.07
CA VAL A 100 -4.94 -4.75 14.33
C VAL A 100 -5.53 -3.90 15.44
N THR A 101 -6.54 -4.42 16.12
CA THR A 101 -7.16 -3.78 17.28
C THR A 101 -6.50 -4.33 18.54
N LEU A 102 -6.01 -3.44 19.38
CA LEU A 102 -5.42 -3.73 20.68
C LEU A 102 -6.50 -3.75 21.77
N HIS A 103 -6.28 -4.53 22.83
CA HIS A 103 -7.14 -4.52 24.01
C HIS A 103 -7.01 -3.21 24.79
N ARG A 104 -5.78 -2.69 24.91
CA ARG A 104 -5.48 -1.41 25.55
C ARG A 104 -5.10 -0.37 24.50
N PRO A 105 -5.53 0.89 24.65
CA PRO A 105 -5.08 1.97 23.77
C PRO A 105 -3.58 2.23 23.95
N LEU A 106 -2.93 2.72 22.90
CA LEU A 106 -1.51 3.09 22.95
C LEU A 106 -1.29 4.31 23.84
N THR A 107 -0.24 4.25 24.65
CA THR A 107 0.19 5.34 25.52
C THR A 107 1.40 6.07 24.93
N GLU A 108 1.75 7.22 25.48
CA GLU A 108 2.95 7.97 25.08
C GLU A 108 4.24 7.15 25.32
N ALA A 109 4.24 6.32 26.38
CA ALA A 109 5.35 5.42 26.70
C ALA A 109 5.58 4.36 25.60
N ASP A 110 4.52 3.94 24.90
CA ASP A 110 4.61 2.97 23.80
C ASP A 110 5.14 3.60 22.50
N LEU A 111 5.13 4.93 22.41
CA LEU A 111 5.39 5.69 21.19
C LEU A 111 6.42 6.83 21.41
N PRO A 112 7.61 6.56 21.99
CA PRO A 112 8.55 7.61 22.38
C PRO A 112 9.07 8.44 21.20
N HIS A 113 9.21 7.82 20.03
CA HIS A 113 9.68 8.48 18.81
C HIS A 113 8.59 9.28 18.08
N THR A 114 7.32 9.07 18.42
CA THR A 114 6.23 9.82 17.79
C THR A 114 6.11 11.23 18.36
N ALA A 115 6.45 11.44 19.63
CA ALA A 115 6.51 12.77 20.22
C ALA A 115 7.58 13.63 19.52
N ALA A 116 8.79 13.09 19.34
CA ALA A 116 9.86 13.76 18.62
C ALA A 116 9.52 13.98 17.13
N ALA A 117 9.00 12.96 16.45
CA ALA A 117 8.61 13.08 15.04
C ALA A 117 7.44 14.05 14.84
N ARG A 118 6.52 14.17 15.81
CA ARG A 118 5.44 15.18 15.80
C ARG A 118 6.01 16.57 16.02
N ALA A 119 6.88 16.76 17.00
CA ALA A 119 7.53 18.05 17.25
C ALA A 119 8.34 18.53 16.04
N GLU A 120 9.05 17.64 15.33
CA GLU A 120 9.75 18.00 14.09
C GLU A 120 8.79 18.36 12.94
N LEU A 121 7.65 17.68 12.85
CA LEU A 121 6.65 17.91 11.82
C LEU A 121 5.88 19.21 12.09
N GLU A 122 5.55 19.48 13.34
CA GLU A 122 4.98 20.74 13.83
C GLU A 122 5.95 21.90 13.62
N ALA A 123 7.22 21.75 13.98
CA ALA A 123 8.26 22.76 13.73
C ALA A 123 8.44 23.06 12.24
N ARG A 124 8.29 22.07 11.35
CA ARG A 124 8.28 22.29 9.90
C ARG A 124 7.05 23.07 9.44
N VAL A 125 5.87 22.73 9.95
CA VAL A 125 4.61 23.43 9.63
C VAL A 125 4.65 24.88 10.12
N GLU A 126 5.16 25.12 11.33
CA GLU A 126 5.36 26.46 11.89
C GLU A 126 6.41 27.27 11.12
N ALA A 127 7.54 26.66 10.75
CA ALA A 127 8.58 27.32 9.97
C ALA A 127 8.14 27.66 8.54
N GLU A 128 7.25 26.85 7.95
CA GLU A 128 6.72 27.08 6.60
C GLU A 128 5.53 28.05 6.59
N GLY A 129 5.00 28.47 7.73
CA GLY A 129 3.91 29.47 7.81
C GLY A 129 2.67 29.10 7.01
N LEU A 130 2.45 27.81 6.77
CA LEU A 130 1.35 27.30 5.97
C LEU A 130 0.13 27.13 6.87
N GLU A 131 -0.81 28.09 6.79
CA GLU A 131 -2.19 27.85 7.20
C GLU A 131 -2.70 26.59 6.49
N SER A 132 -2.84 25.50 7.25
CA SER A 132 -3.63 24.30 6.98
C SER A 132 -4.07 24.07 5.52
N GLN A 133 -3.13 23.83 4.62
CA GLN A 133 -3.36 23.06 3.40
C GLN A 133 -2.43 21.87 3.39
N VAL A 134 -2.68 20.95 4.33
CA VAL A 134 -2.26 19.56 4.17
C VAL A 134 -3.21 18.93 3.15
N VAL A 135 -2.93 19.16 1.87
CA VAL A 135 -3.38 18.29 0.79
C VAL A 135 -2.54 17.02 0.89
N ILE A 136 -3.05 16.02 1.61
CA ILE A 136 -2.57 14.64 1.51
C ILE A 136 -3.78 13.76 1.21
N GLU A 137 -3.73 13.20 -0.01
CA GLU A 137 -4.59 12.18 -0.61
C GLU A 137 -5.95 12.66 -1.14
N ASP A 138 -6.18 12.36 -2.42
CA ASP A 138 -7.47 12.49 -3.12
C ASP A 138 -8.62 12.05 -2.20
N PRO A 139 -9.71 12.83 -2.08
CA PRO A 139 -10.89 12.36 -1.37
C PRO A 139 -11.44 11.13 -2.11
N GLU A 140 -11.37 9.95 -1.48
CA GLU A 140 -12.22 8.83 -1.87
C GLU A 140 -13.67 9.34 -1.79
N PRO A 141 -14.47 9.25 -2.88
CA PRO A 141 -15.86 9.66 -2.80
C PRO A 141 -16.58 8.73 -1.83
N GLU A 142 -17.19 9.33 -0.80
CA GLU A 142 -18.09 8.61 0.10
C GLU A 142 -19.14 7.86 -0.74
N PRO A 143 -19.49 6.61 -0.37
CA PRO A 143 -20.54 5.89 -1.07
C PRO A 143 -21.88 6.58 -0.80
N LEU A 144 -22.34 7.39 -1.75
CA LEU A 144 -23.72 7.84 -1.84
C LEU A 144 -24.61 6.59 -1.91
N HIS A 145 -25.21 6.22 -0.78
CA HIS A 145 -26.34 5.30 -0.76
C HIS A 145 -27.53 5.99 -1.42
N ALA A 146 -27.64 5.84 -2.73
CA ALA A 146 -28.89 6.10 -3.45
C ALA A 146 -29.67 4.77 -3.53
N PRO A 147 -30.80 4.63 -2.82
CA PRO A 147 -31.66 3.47 -2.99
C PRO A 147 -32.33 3.56 -4.37
N GLY A 148 -31.94 2.70 -5.31
CA GLY A 148 -32.72 2.50 -6.54
C GLY A 148 -32.02 2.12 -7.83
N MET A 149 -30.69 2.20 -7.97
CA MET A 149 -30.06 1.86 -9.26
C MET A 149 -29.53 0.42 -9.32
N ARG A 150 -30.37 -0.47 -9.87
CA ARG A 150 -29.93 -1.72 -10.50
C ARG A 150 -29.23 -1.40 -11.82
N GLY A 151 -28.01 -1.90 -11.98
CA GLY A 151 -27.38 -2.10 -13.28
C GLY A 151 -26.14 -1.24 -13.52
N PHE A 152 -25.02 -1.94 -13.73
CA PHE A 152 -23.81 -1.47 -14.42
C PHE A 152 -23.00 -0.33 -13.78
N ALA A 153 -21.98 -0.71 -13.01
CA ALA A 153 -20.76 0.09 -12.87
C ALA A 153 -19.53 -0.82 -12.85
N ALA A 154 -19.07 -1.23 -14.03
CA ALA A 154 -17.66 -1.57 -14.20
C ALA A 154 -16.88 -0.25 -14.12
N SER A 155 -16.05 -0.09 -13.09
CA SER A 155 -15.21 1.10 -12.92
C SER A 155 -14.26 1.25 -14.12
N ALA A 156 -14.15 2.47 -14.63
CA ALA A 156 -13.40 2.80 -15.84
C ALA A 156 -11.87 2.57 -15.72
N SER A 157 -11.36 2.16 -14.56
CA SER A 157 -9.94 1.89 -14.31
C SER A 157 -9.49 0.44 -14.61
N ASP A 158 -10.41 -0.48 -14.89
CA ASP A 158 -10.10 -1.90 -15.14
C ASP A 158 -9.95 -2.27 -16.63
N ARG A 159 -9.94 -1.28 -17.53
CA ARG A 159 -9.71 -1.53 -18.96
C ARG A 159 -8.24 -1.87 -19.20
N MET A 160 -7.95 -3.15 -19.44
CA MET A 160 -6.71 -3.55 -20.13
C MET A 160 -6.51 -2.73 -21.41
N PRO A 161 -5.28 -2.29 -21.75
CA PRO A 161 -5.04 -1.61 -23.00
C PRO A 161 -5.29 -2.57 -24.19
N ARG A 162 -6.30 -2.25 -25.00
CA ARG A 162 -6.55 -2.90 -26.29
C ARG A 162 -5.33 -2.66 -27.19
N GLY A 163 -4.50 -3.68 -27.35
CA GLY A 163 -3.30 -3.60 -28.18
C GLY A 163 -2.32 -4.79 -28.03
N ALA A 164 -2.56 -5.70 -27.10
CA ALA A 164 -1.68 -6.85 -26.84
C ALA A 164 -1.94 -8.09 -27.72
N LEU A 165 -2.80 -8.01 -28.74
CA LEU A 165 -2.98 -9.09 -29.72
C LEU A 165 -2.08 -8.80 -30.93
N GLY A 166 -0.94 -9.49 -30.96
CA GLY A 166 0.04 -9.45 -32.03
C GLY A 166 -0.60 -9.78 -33.38
N LYS A 167 -0.22 -9.02 -34.41
CA LYS A 167 -0.53 -9.33 -35.81
C LYS A 167 0.11 -10.67 -36.17
N VAL A 168 -0.68 -11.73 -36.22
CA VAL A 168 -0.33 -12.98 -36.90
C VAL A 168 -0.18 -12.64 -38.38
N ARG A 169 1.06 -12.60 -38.88
CA ARG A 169 1.31 -12.52 -40.32
C ARG A 169 0.99 -13.89 -40.92
N ARG A 170 -0.11 -13.95 -41.68
CA ARG A 170 -0.44 -15.07 -42.55
C ARG A 170 0.57 -15.05 -43.69
N GLY A 171 1.39 -16.09 -43.82
CA GLY A 171 2.24 -16.29 -44.98
C GLY A 171 1.38 -16.62 -46.19
N GLU A 172 1.59 -15.88 -47.28
CA GLU A 172 1.15 -16.29 -48.61
C GLU A 172 2.33 -16.94 -49.35
N ARG A 173 1.95 -17.90 -50.18
CA ARG A 173 2.78 -18.78 -51.00
C ARG A 173 3.54 -18.04 -52.10
#